data_AF-A0A067BSN0-F1
#
_entry.id   AF-A0A067BSN0-F1
#
_cell.length_a   1.000
_cell.length_b   1.000
_cell.length_c   1.000
_cell.angle_alpha   90.00
_cell.angle_beta   90.00
_cell.angle_gamma   90.00
#
_symmetry.space_group_name_H-M   'P 1'
#
loop_
_entity.id
_entity.type
_entity.pdbx_description
1 polymer ?
#
loop_
_entity_poly.entity_id
_entity_poly.type
_entity_poly.pdbx_seq_one_letter_code
_entity_poly.pdbx_strand_id
1 'polypeptide(L)'
;MTPSRTPKNDSARPENSLRGRRDNVGPPASEDELSHCLQLAADFAADPNARTPAAVRAYISKVMLGANGPNVYEHVVVLGKQFKNKRPQEIRDIVERCNLGTMWTDLLNDTMWYKPTPTTVCIATYNPEVSEKMGGSSLALSPSGDINVTVPRYSPWTEYRRPRNN
;
A
#
# COMPACT_ATOMS: atom_id res chain seq x y z
N MET A 1 57.84 -40.73 18.53
CA MET A 1 57.18 -40.49 17.23
C MET A 1 55.77 -40.01 17.50
N THR A 2 55.59 -38.69 17.46
CA THR A 2 54.37 -37.96 17.80
C THR A 2 53.69 -37.54 16.49
N PRO A 3 52.38 -37.72 16.32
CA PRO A 3 51.69 -37.28 15.11
C PRO A 3 51.42 -35.77 15.19
N SER A 4 52.05 -35.00 14.31
CA SER A 4 51.78 -33.57 14.12
C SER A 4 50.42 -33.37 13.47
N ARG A 5 49.48 -32.78 14.23
CA ARG A 5 48.21 -32.24 13.73
C ARG A 5 48.51 -31.00 12.88
N THR A 6 48.14 -31.05 11.60
CA THR A 6 48.03 -29.86 10.76
C THR A 6 46.81 -29.02 11.20
N PRO A 7 46.91 -27.68 11.29
CA PRO A 7 45.76 -26.85 11.66
C PRO A 7 44.75 -26.78 10.51
N LYS A 8 43.48 -27.01 10.81
CA LYS A 8 42.37 -26.65 9.92
C LYS A 8 42.29 -25.14 9.86
N ASN A 9 42.48 -24.60 8.66
CA ASN A 9 42.23 -23.18 8.39
C ASN A 9 40.71 -23.01 8.25
N ASP A 10 40.07 -22.53 9.31
CA ASP A 10 38.69 -22.06 9.30
C ASP A 10 38.65 -20.74 8.52
N SER A 11 38.39 -20.80 7.22
CA SER A 11 38.14 -19.62 6.37
C SER A 11 37.42 -20.00 5.09
N ALA A 12 36.11 -20.28 5.17
CA ALA A 12 35.20 -20.10 4.05
C ALA A 12 33.76 -20.01 4.56
N ARG A 13 33.35 -18.77 4.82
CA ARG A 13 31.98 -18.29 4.98
C ARG A 13 31.05 -19.04 4.01
N PRO A 14 29.90 -19.60 4.43
CA PRO A 14 28.95 -20.17 3.47
C PRO A 14 28.48 -19.02 2.59
N GLU A 15 28.87 -19.07 1.33
CA GLU A 15 28.23 -18.29 0.28
C GLU A 15 26.75 -18.69 0.32
N ASN A 16 25.91 -17.78 0.80
CA ASN A 16 24.47 -17.84 0.59
C ASN A 16 24.27 -17.76 -0.92
N SER A 17 24.38 -18.91 -1.59
CA SER A 17 23.99 -19.10 -2.96
C SER A 17 22.49 -18.86 -3.01
N LEU A 18 22.11 -17.65 -3.43
CA LEU A 18 20.74 -17.26 -3.77
C LEU A 18 20.19 -18.04 -4.98
N ARG A 19 20.80 -19.15 -5.37
CA ARG A 19 20.27 -20.09 -6.38
C ARG A 19 19.22 -21.05 -5.79
N GLY A 20 18.54 -20.62 -4.73
CA GLY A 20 17.43 -21.35 -4.12
C GLY A 20 16.11 -20.98 -4.79
N ARG A 21 15.56 -21.94 -5.55
CA ARG A 21 14.17 -22.01 -6.05
C ARG A 21 13.66 -20.81 -6.84
N ARG A 22 13.84 -20.87 -8.17
CA ARG A 22 12.87 -20.26 -9.10
C ARG A 22 11.72 -21.23 -9.27
N ASP A 23 10.58 -20.91 -8.69
CA ASP A 23 9.32 -21.52 -9.09
C ASP A 23 9.00 -20.98 -10.50
N ASN A 24 9.31 -21.77 -11.53
CA ASN A 24 9.23 -21.42 -12.96
C ASN A 24 7.78 -21.32 -13.49
N VAL A 25 6.89 -20.60 -12.79
CA VAL A 25 5.47 -20.50 -13.20
C VAL A 25 5.15 -19.14 -13.84
N GLY A 26 6.05 -18.15 -13.78
CA GLY A 26 5.88 -16.84 -14.41
C GLY A 26 6.73 -16.65 -15.68
N PRO A 27 6.27 -15.86 -16.66
CA PRO A 27 7.13 -15.41 -17.75
C PRO A 27 8.34 -14.65 -17.19
N PRO A 28 9.50 -14.70 -17.87
CA PRO A 28 10.67 -13.93 -17.43
C PRO A 28 10.34 -12.44 -17.42
N ALA A 29 10.79 -11.74 -16.38
CA ALA A 29 10.72 -10.28 -16.34
C ALA A 29 11.43 -9.70 -17.58
N SER A 30 10.76 -8.77 -18.26
CA SER A 30 11.30 -8.01 -19.39
C SER A 30 12.49 -7.13 -18.95
N GLU A 31 13.35 -6.77 -19.90
CA GLU A 31 14.47 -5.85 -19.64
C GLU A 31 14.01 -4.49 -19.11
N ASP A 32 12.81 -4.05 -19.52
CA ASP A 32 12.19 -2.81 -19.04
C ASP A 32 11.77 -2.91 -17.58
N GLU A 33 11.15 -4.03 -17.18
CA GLU A 33 10.79 -4.28 -15.77
C GLU A 33 12.04 -4.36 -14.88
N LEU A 34 13.10 -5.02 -15.36
CA LEU A 34 14.37 -5.10 -14.64
C LEU A 34 15.02 -3.72 -14.48
N SER A 35 15.02 -2.91 -15.55
CA SER A 35 15.54 -1.54 -15.54
C SER A 35 14.74 -0.64 -14.60
N HIS A 36 13.42 -0.78 -14.58
CA HIS A 36 12.56 -0.05 -13.66
C HIS A 36 12.82 -0.43 -12.19
N CYS A 37 12.96 -1.72 -11.89
CA CYS A 37 13.32 -2.17 -10.54
C CYS A 37 14.68 -1.63 -10.08
N LEU A 38 15.66 -1.58 -10.98
CA LEU A 38 16.98 -1.00 -10.69
C LEU A 38 16.89 0.50 -10.40
N GLN A 39 16.07 1.24 -11.16
CA GLN A 39 15.84 2.66 -10.93
C GLN A 39 15.19 2.92 -9.57
N LEU A 40 14.16 2.15 -9.20
CA LEU A 40 13.51 2.26 -7.89
C LEU A 40 14.47 1.95 -6.73
N ALA A 41 15.31 0.93 -6.89
CA ALA A 41 16.33 0.61 -5.89
C ALA A 41 17.34 1.75 -5.72
N ALA A 42 17.78 2.38 -6.82
CA ALA A 42 18.69 3.52 -6.79
C ALA A 42 18.05 4.76 -6.13
N ASP A 43 16.81 5.08 -6.51
CA ASP A 43 16.04 6.19 -5.94
C ASP A 43 15.80 6.03 -4.43
N PHE A 44 15.52 4.80 -3.98
CA PHE A 44 15.37 4.49 -2.56
C PHE A 44 16.69 4.62 -1.80
N ALA A 45 17.79 4.14 -2.38
CA ALA A 45 19.12 4.21 -1.78
C ALA A 45 19.66 5.65 -1.70
N ALA A 46 19.24 6.53 -2.62
CA ALA A 46 19.63 7.93 -2.66
C ALA A 46 18.91 8.79 -1.60
N ASP A 47 17.80 8.33 -1.02
CA ASP A 47 17.09 9.07 0.02
C ASP A 47 17.76 8.86 1.39
N PRO A 48 18.39 9.91 1.98
CA PRO A 48 19.08 9.79 3.25
C PRO A 48 18.15 9.46 4.43
N ASN A 49 16.83 9.62 4.27
CA ASN A 49 15.83 9.38 5.31
C ASN A 49 15.17 7.99 5.20
N ALA A 50 15.46 7.22 4.14
CA ALA A 50 14.83 5.93 3.82
C ALA A 50 15.16 4.76 4.79
N ARG A 51 15.73 5.03 5.97
CA ARG A 51 16.16 4.01 6.94
C ARG A 51 15.15 3.71 8.05
N THR A 52 14.02 4.41 8.07
CA THR A 52 12.96 4.17 9.05
C THR A 52 11.77 3.45 8.41
N PRO A 53 11.02 2.61 9.16
CA PRO A 53 9.81 1.98 8.63
C PRO A 53 8.76 2.96 8.11
N ALA A 54 8.71 4.18 8.66
CA ALA A 54 7.82 5.24 8.17
C ALA A 54 8.27 5.79 6.81
N ALA A 55 9.58 6.01 6.62
CA ALA A 55 10.13 6.47 5.35
C ALA A 55 10.00 5.42 4.24
N VAL A 56 10.18 4.13 4.58
CA VAL A 56 9.93 3.03 3.63
C VAL A 56 8.47 3.04 3.16
N ARG A 57 7.51 3.17 4.08
CA ARG A 57 6.08 3.28 3.73
C ARG A 57 5.81 4.50 2.84
N ALA A 58 6.38 5.66 3.16
CA ALA A 58 6.21 6.88 2.37
C ALA A 58 6.80 6.75 0.95
N TYR A 59 7.96 6.09 0.83
CA TYR A 59 8.58 5.84 -0.47
C TYR A 59 7.77 4.85 -1.30
N ILE A 60 7.32 3.73 -0.71
CA ILE A 60 6.42 2.78 -1.38
C ILE A 60 5.16 3.49 -1.84
N SER A 61 4.55 4.32 -0.99
CA SER A 61 3.42 5.16 -1.39
C SER A 61 3.82 5.99 -2.60
N LYS A 62 4.89 6.79 -2.56
CA LYS A 62 5.39 7.63 -3.67
C LYS A 62 5.57 6.87 -4.98
N VAL A 63 6.18 5.69 -4.96
CA VAL A 63 6.39 4.84 -6.14
C VAL A 63 5.04 4.38 -6.70
N MET A 64 4.13 3.96 -5.83
CA MET A 64 2.76 3.63 -6.22
C MET A 64 2.00 4.87 -6.74
N LEU A 65 2.25 6.08 -6.21
CA LEU A 65 1.64 7.32 -6.74
C LEU A 65 2.22 7.65 -8.13
N GLY A 66 3.53 7.48 -8.31
CA GLY A 66 4.24 7.82 -9.54
C GLY A 66 3.98 6.84 -10.70
N ALA A 67 3.77 5.56 -10.39
CA ALA A 67 3.50 4.51 -11.38
C ALA A 67 2.06 4.55 -11.94
N ASN A 68 1.12 5.13 -11.20
CA ASN A 68 -0.31 5.04 -11.51
C ASN A 68 -0.90 6.32 -12.17
N GLY A 69 -0.06 7.26 -12.61
CA GLY A 69 -0.47 8.45 -13.37
C GLY A 69 -0.78 9.70 -12.53
N PRO A 70 -1.00 10.87 -13.17
CA PRO A 70 -1.17 12.15 -12.47
C PRO A 70 -2.51 12.30 -11.75
N ASN A 71 -3.47 11.40 -12.00
CA ASN A 71 -4.84 11.53 -11.53
C ASN A 71 -5.03 10.75 -10.23
N VAL A 72 -5.56 11.43 -9.21
CA VAL A 72 -6.02 10.80 -7.98
C VAL A 72 -7.53 10.64 -8.06
N TYR A 73 -8.00 9.40 -7.95
CA TYR A 73 -9.41 9.06 -7.88
C TYR A 73 -9.85 9.10 -6.41
N GLU A 74 -10.48 10.20 -6.01
CA GLU A 74 -10.91 10.46 -4.63
C GLU A 74 -12.40 10.07 -4.44
N HIS A 75 -12.65 9.10 -3.57
CA HIS A 75 -14.01 8.70 -3.17
C HIS A 75 -14.33 9.22 -1.78
N VAL A 76 -15.33 10.09 -1.71
CA VAL A 76 -15.68 10.79 -0.47
C VAL A 76 -16.81 10.06 0.23
N VAL A 77 -16.53 9.53 1.41
CA VAL A 77 -17.49 8.76 2.20
C VAL A 77 -17.86 9.55 3.45
N VAL A 78 -19.13 9.90 3.59
CA VAL A 78 -19.67 10.49 4.82
C VAL A 78 -19.83 9.40 5.86
N LEU A 79 -19.17 9.59 6.99
CA LEU A 79 -19.22 8.71 8.15
C LEU A 79 -20.19 9.25 9.20
N GLY A 80 -20.74 8.36 10.02
CA GLY A 80 -21.55 8.75 11.17
C GLY A 80 -20.75 9.49 12.26
N LYS A 81 -21.44 10.25 13.12
CA LYS A 81 -20.85 11.04 14.22
C LYS A 81 -19.98 10.20 15.16
N GLN A 82 -20.25 8.90 15.30
CA GLN A 82 -19.47 7.95 16.09
C GLN A 82 -18.02 7.79 15.60
N PHE A 83 -17.71 8.16 14.35
CA PHE A 83 -16.36 8.12 13.78
C PHE A 83 -15.63 9.48 13.85
N LYS A 84 -16.23 10.50 14.47
CA LYS A 84 -15.70 11.88 14.50
C LYS A 84 -14.24 11.95 14.95
N ASN A 85 -13.93 11.28 16.06
CA ASN A 85 -12.63 11.35 16.72
C ASN A 85 -11.66 10.24 16.29
N LYS A 86 -12.08 9.34 15.40
CA LYS A 86 -11.21 8.27 14.88
C LYS A 86 -10.28 8.82 13.81
N ARG A 87 -9.01 8.44 13.90
CA ARG A 87 -7.99 8.74 12.87
C ARG A 87 -8.26 7.91 11.61
N PRO A 88 -7.75 8.33 10.43
CA PRO A 88 -7.89 7.57 9.20
C PRO A 88 -7.41 6.11 9.34
N GLN A 89 -6.27 5.87 10.01
CA GLN A 89 -5.76 4.53 10.24
C GLN A 89 -6.71 3.68 11.09
N GLU A 90 -7.33 4.24 12.13
CA GLU A 90 -8.28 3.49 12.95
C GLU A 90 -9.55 3.12 12.18
N ILE A 91 -9.96 3.94 11.21
CA ILE A 91 -11.07 3.64 10.30
C ILE A 91 -10.65 2.52 9.34
N ARG A 92 -9.43 2.59 8.80
CA ARG A 92 -8.85 1.54 7.95
C ARG A 92 -8.79 0.19 8.68
N ASP A 93 -8.31 0.16 9.92
CA ASP A 93 -8.23 -1.05 10.74
C ASP A 93 -9.64 -1.62 11.05
N ILE A 94 -10.65 -0.77 11.19
CA ILE A 94 -12.05 -1.19 11.32
C ILE A 94 -12.51 -1.87 10.03
N VAL A 95 -12.28 -1.23 8.88
CA VAL A 95 -12.64 -1.77 7.57
C VAL A 95 -11.99 -3.12 7.34
N GLU A 96 -10.68 -3.23 7.58
CA GLU A 96 -9.94 -4.48 7.42
C GLU A 96 -10.57 -5.63 8.22
N ARG A 97 -10.90 -5.39 9.50
CA ARG A 97 -11.54 -6.41 10.35
C ARG A 97 -12.99 -6.72 9.95
N CYS A 98 -13.75 -5.74 9.48
CA CYS A 98 -15.17 -5.91 9.18
C CYS A 98 -15.44 -6.47 7.78
N ASN A 99 -14.45 -6.44 6.89
CA ASN A 99 -14.61 -6.81 5.48
C ASN A 99 -13.68 -7.96 5.06
N LEU A 100 -13.21 -8.78 6.03
CA LEU A 100 -12.36 -9.94 5.78
C LEU A 100 -13.02 -10.89 4.75
N GLY A 101 -12.26 -11.32 3.75
CA GLY A 101 -12.73 -12.22 2.70
C GLY A 101 -13.62 -11.55 1.65
N THR A 102 -13.81 -10.24 1.72
CA THR A 102 -14.41 -9.44 0.64
C THR A 102 -13.33 -8.77 -0.20
N MET A 103 -13.72 -8.20 -1.35
CA MET A 103 -12.82 -7.43 -2.22
C MET A 103 -12.06 -6.31 -1.49
N TRP A 104 -12.63 -5.74 -0.41
CA TRP A 104 -11.97 -4.68 0.35
C TRP A 104 -10.65 -5.15 0.97
N THR A 105 -10.51 -6.43 1.30
CA THR A 105 -9.26 -6.97 1.86
C THR A 105 -8.09 -6.73 0.90
N ASP A 106 -8.33 -6.94 -0.39
CA ASP A 106 -7.31 -6.78 -1.43
C ASP A 106 -7.09 -5.30 -1.76
N LEU A 107 -8.19 -4.54 -1.92
CA LEU A 107 -8.13 -3.12 -2.32
C LEU A 107 -7.53 -2.20 -1.26
N LEU A 108 -7.49 -2.61 0.02
CA LEU A 108 -6.90 -1.80 1.09
C LEU A 108 -5.43 -1.45 0.82
N ASN A 109 -4.67 -2.35 0.19
CA ASN A 109 -3.24 -2.10 -0.11
C ASN A 109 -3.05 -1.05 -1.21
N ASP A 110 -4.02 -0.91 -2.12
CA ASP A 110 -3.98 0.01 -3.26
C ASP A 110 -4.68 1.35 -2.98
N THR A 111 -5.06 1.59 -1.73
CA THR A 111 -5.83 2.77 -1.32
C THR A 111 -5.17 3.56 -0.19
N MET A 112 -5.29 4.88 -0.29
CA MET A 112 -4.90 5.85 0.73
C MET A 112 -6.15 6.40 1.42
N TRP A 113 -6.03 6.64 2.73
CA TRP A 113 -7.15 7.04 3.56
C TRP A 113 -6.81 8.32 4.32
N TYR A 114 -7.62 9.35 4.19
CA TYR A 114 -7.48 10.60 4.94
C TYR A 114 -8.83 11.21 5.25
N LYS A 115 -8.88 12.12 6.24
CA LYS A 115 -10.13 12.75 6.66
C LYS A 115 -10.12 14.23 6.27
N PRO A 116 -10.88 14.64 5.24
CA PRO A 116 -11.03 16.06 4.93
C PRO A 116 -11.86 16.81 5.99
N THR A 117 -12.77 16.10 6.68
CA THR A 117 -13.54 16.63 7.81
C THR A 117 -13.67 15.58 8.92
N PRO A 118 -14.08 15.94 10.15
CA PRO A 118 -14.25 14.97 11.22
C PRO A 118 -15.25 13.85 10.91
N THR A 119 -16.27 14.08 10.08
CA THR A 119 -17.31 13.11 9.74
C THR A 119 -17.20 12.59 8.32
N THR A 120 -16.05 12.78 7.67
CA THR A 120 -15.84 12.33 6.30
C THR A 120 -14.49 11.67 6.18
N VAL A 121 -14.42 10.57 5.43
CA VAL A 121 -13.17 9.96 5.01
C VAL A 121 -13.11 10.00 3.48
N CYS A 122 -11.92 10.28 2.95
CA CYS A 122 -11.62 10.10 1.55
C CYS A 122 -10.82 8.81 1.39
N ILE A 123 -11.29 7.96 0.48
CA ILE A 123 -10.60 6.76 0.02
C ILE A 123 -10.06 7.09 -1.37
N ALA A 124 -8.76 7.25 -1.47
CA ALA A 124 -8.09 7.66 -2.70
C ALA A 124 -7.28 6.52 -3.30
N THR A 125 -7.29 6.41 -4.61
CA THR A 125 -6.40 5.52 -5.36
C THR A 125 -5.90 6.23 -6.60
N TYR A 126 -4.80 5.75 -7.16
CA TYR A 126 -4.33 6.18 -8.48
C TYR A 126 -4.71 5.17 -9.57
N ASN A 127 -5.15 3.96 -9.19
CA ASN A 127 -5.52 2.94 -10.15
C ASN A 127 -7.00 3.12 -10.54
N PRO A 128 -7.31 3.41 -11.83
CA PRO A 128 -8.68 3.60 -12.29
C PRO A 128 -9.55 2.33 -12.13
N GLU A 129 -8.98 1.14 -12.26
CA GLU A 129 -9.73 -0.12 -12.06
C GLU A 129 -10.09 -0.31 -10.59
N VAL A 130 -9.20 0.06 -9.67
CA VAL A 130 -9.45 0.05 -8.23
C VAL A 130 -10.55 1.07 -7.90
N SER A 131 -10.50 2.27 -8.51
CA SER A 131 -11.55 3.30 -8.39
C SER A 131 -12.93 2.78 -8.83
N GLU A 132 -13.01 2.15 -10.01
CA GLU A 132 -14.28 1.59 -10.50
C GLU A 132 -14.81 0.45 -9.64
N LYS A 133 -13.94 -0.44 -9.13
CA LYS A 133 -14.33 -1.52 -8.21
C LYS A 133 -14.86 -0.98 -6.87
N MET A 134 -14.23 0.06 -6.32
CA MET A 134 -14.70 0.70 -5.10
C MET A 134 -16.03 1.45 -5.31
N GLY A 135 -16.19 2.10 -6.46
CA GLY A 135 -17.34 2.92 -6.77
C GLY A 135 -18.66 2.15 -6.77
N GLY A 136 -19.57 2.53 -5.87
CA GLY A 136 -20.89 1.92 -5.72
C GLY A 136 -20.91 0.68 -4.82
N SER A 137 -19.77 0.32 -4.22
CA SER A 137 -19.68 -0.85 -3.35
C SER A 137 -20.06 -0.53 -1.89
N SER A 138 -20.50 -1.56 -1.17
CA SER A 138 -20.78 -1.47 0.27
C SER A 138 -19.49 -1.65 1.07
N LEU A 139 -19.31 -0.82 2.09
CA LEU A 139 -18.17 -0.84 3.00
C LEU A 139 -18.67 -1.01 4.43
N ALA A 140 -18.31 -2.14 5.07
CA ALA A 140 -18.70 -2.41 6.44
C ALA A 140 -17.80 -1.70 7.45
N LEU A 141 -18.43 -1.10 8.45
CA LEU A 141 -17.78 -0.38 9.56
C LEU A 141 -18.13 -0.99 10.93
N SER A 142 -18.89 -2.09 10.96
CA SER A 142 -19.09 -2.94 12.13
C SER A 142 -19.02 -4.42 11.75
N PRO A 143 -18.55 -5.32 12.64
CA PRO A 143 -18.50 -6.75 12.36
C PRO A 143 -19.88 -7.39 12.13
N SER A 144 -20.93 -6.80 12.71
CA SER A 144 -22.31 -7.24 12.53
C SER A 144 -22.90 -6.82 11.17
N GLY A 145 -22.26 -5.89 10.45
CA GLY A 145 -22.79 -5.31 9.22
C GLY A 145 -23.90 -4.27 9.43
N ASP A 146 -24.27 -3.94 10.67
CA ASP A 146 -25.31 -2.94 10.97
C ASP A 146 -24.88 -1.51 10.63
N ILE A 147 -23.57 -1.27 10.54
CA ILE A 147 -23.01 0.01 10.11
C ILE A 147 -22.32 -0.20 8.77
N ASN A 148 -23.06 0.00 7.69
CA ASN A 148 -22.54 -0.03 6.32
C ASN A 148 -22.69 1.34 5.66
N VAL A 149 -21.73 1.68 4.81
CA VAL A 149 -21.78 2.88 3.96
C VAL A 149 -21.54 2.48 2.51
N THR A 150 -22.24 3.11 1.58
CA THR A 150 -21.96 2.95 0.16
C THR A 150 -20.86 3.92 -0.23
N VAL A 151 -19.80 3.41 -0.84
CA VAL A 151 -18.74 4.23 -1.41
C VAL A 151 -19.27 4.84 -2.71
N PRO A 152 -19.36 6.17 -2.83
CA PRO A 152 -19.87 6.78 -4.05
C PRO A 152 -18.92 6.52 -5.22
N ARG A 153 -19.49 6.43 -6.43
CA ARG A 153 -18.68 6.36 -7.65
C ARG A 153 -17.84 7.61 -7.79
N TYR A 154 -16.62 7.45 -8.28
CA TYR A 154 -15.80 8.58 -8.66
C TYR A 154 -16.52 9.37 -9.75
N SER A 155 -16.57 10.69 -9.60
CA SER A 155 -17.01 11.59 -10.66
C SER A 155 -16.00 12.72 -10.75
N PRO A 156 -15.40 12.96 -11.93
CA PRO A 156 -14.41 14.01 -12.12
C PRO A 156 -14.99 15.42 -11.94
N TRP A 157 -16.33 15.52 -11.91
CA TRP A 157 -17.08 16.75 -11.68
C TRP A 157 -17.47 16.97 -10.21
N THR A 158 -17.17 16.01 -9.34
CA THR A 158 -17.39 16.17 -7.90
C THR A 158 -16.35 17.14 -7.38
N GLU A 159 -16.69 18.43 -7.38
CA GLU A 159 -15.87 19.46 -6.77
C GLU A 159 -15.76 19.19 -5.27
N TYR A 160 -14.74 18.43 -4.87
CA TYR A 160 -14.22 18.57 -3.53
C TYR A 160 -13.52 19.91 -3.47
N ARG A 161 -14.26 20.95 -3.06
CA ARG A 161 -13.68 22.19 -2.57
C ARG A 161 -12.79 21.84 -1.38
N ARG A 162 -11.53 21.50 -1.65
CA ARG A 162 -10.47 21.55 -0.65
C ARG A 162 -10.59 22.95 -0.04
N PRO A 163 -10.83 23.10 1.27
CA PRO A 163 -10.82 24.42 1.86
C PRO A 163 -9.46 25.03 1.54
N ARG A 164 -9.45 26.12 0.77
CA ARG A 164 -8.25 26.95 0.62
C ARG A 164 -7.92 27.42 2.03
N ASN A 165 -6.83 26.94 2.59
CA ASN A 165 -6.27 27.54 3.79
C ASN A 165 -5.91 28.99 3.41
N ASN A 166 -6.67 29.95 3.96
CA ASN A 166 -6.23 31.33 4.12
C ASN A 166 -5.27 31.40 5.31
#